data_AF-A0A1X2G294-F1
#
_entry.id   AF-A0A1X2G294-F1
#
_cell.length_a   1.000
_cell.length_b   1.000
_cell.length_c   1.000
_cell.angle_alpha   90.00
_cell.angle_beta   90.00
_cell.angle_gamma   90.00
#
_symmetry.space_group_name_H-M   'P 1'
#
loop_
_entity.id
_entity.type
_entity.pdbx_description
1 polymer ?
#
loop_
_entity_poly.entity_id
_entity_poly.type
_entity_poly.pdbx_seq_one_letter_code
_entity_poly.pdbx_strand_id
1 'polypeptide(L)'
;RKEQQRRHGNFEGRGVNGPHDGYTVEELVKASKYYFELGSGEAIRNRMMFLMQHIMLLRGETTRALELAYLVDLEFEGEGPT
;
A
#
# COMPACT_ATOMS: atom_id res chain seq x y z
N ARG A 1 21.53 -2.33 -20.02
CA ARG A 1 21.55 -3.68 -19.41
C ARG A 1 22.36 -3.76 -18.10
N LYS A 2 23.66 -3.37 -18.05
CA LYS A 2 24.45 -3.36 -16.80
C LYS A 2 23.87 -2.46 -15.68
N GLU A 3 23.26 -1.33 -16.04
CA GLU A 3 22.69 -0.40 -15.06
C GLU A 3 21.36 -0.89 -14.43
N GLN A 4 20.55 -1.63 -15.19
CA GLN A 4 19.36 -2.31 -14.66
C GLN A 4 19.73 -3.44 -13.69
N GLN A 5 20.76 -4.22 -14.00
CA GLN A 5 21.27 -5.26 -13.09
C GLN A 5 21.86 -4.67 -11.81
N ARG A 6 22.57 -3.53 -11.89
CA ARG A 6 23.06 -2.80 -10.72
C ARG A 6 21.91 -2.25 -9.86
N ARG A 7 20.85 -1.71 -10.49
CA ARG A 7 19.65 -1.26 -9.79
C ARG A 7 18.89 -2.40 -9.11
N HIS A 8 18.87 -3.60 -9.70
CA HIS A 8 18.28 -4.79 -9.09
C HIS A 8 19.11 -5.36 -7.93
N GLY A 9 20.44 -5.38 -8.05
CA GLY A 9 21.33 -5.89 -6.99
C GLY A 9 21.40 -5.00 -5.75
N ASN A 10 21.13 -3.71 -5.90
CA ASN A 10 21.02 -2.73 -4.80
C ASN A 10 19.57 -2.27 -4.58
N PHE A 11 18.58 -3.06 -5.02
CA PHE A 11 17.18 -2.69 -4.81
C PHE A 11 16.80 -2.97 -3.36
N GLU A 12 17.11 -2.02 -2.48
CA GLU A 12 16.44 -1.94 -1.19
C GLU A 12 14.95 -1.73 -1.50
N GLY A 13 14.12 -2.72 -1.14
CA GLY A 13 12.68 -2.63 -1.34
C GLY A 13 12.19 -1.30 -0.79
N ARG A 14 11.33 -0.59 -1.53
CA ARG A 14 10.90 0.78 -1.17
C ARG A 14 10.22 0.89 0.21
N GLY A 15 9.85 -0.26 0.80
CA GLY A 15 9.28 -0.38 2.14
C GLY A 15 10.27 -0.73 3.25
N VAL A 16 11.53 -1.09 2.96
CA VAL A 16 12.53 -1.48 3.98
C VAL A 16 12.88 -0.26 4.85
N ASN A 17 12.81 -0.44 6.18
CA ASN A 17 12.97 0.59 7.22
C ASN A 17 11.95 1.75 7.17
N GLY A 18 10.84 1.60 6.44
CA GLY A 18 9.75 2.57 6.44
C GLY A 18 8.78 2.35 7.62
N PRO A 19 7.83 3.26 7.87
CA PRO A 19 6.74 3.03 8.84
C PRO A 19 5.87 1.81 8.52
N HIS A 20 5.99 1.26 7.31
CA HIS A 20 5.33 0.06 6.82
C HIS A 20 6.11 -1.22 7.13
N ASP A 21 7.39 -1.07 7.51
CA ASP A 21 8.26 -2.17 7.92
C ASP A 21 8.08 -2.40 9.41
N GLY A 22 7.71 -3.62 9.80
CA GLY A 22 7.61 -4.03 11.20
C GLY A 22 6.20 -4.26 11.74
N TYR A 23 5.13 -4.02 10.98
CA TYR A 23 3.80 -4.51 11.38
C TYR A 23 3.68 -6.02 11.12
N THR A 24 3.26 -6.78 12.12
CA THR A 24 2.77 -8.15 11.88
C THR A 24 1.39 -8.13 11.22
N VAL A 25 0.98 -9.24 10.61
CA VAL A 25 -0.36 -9.37 10.01
C VAL A 25 -1.46 -9.09 11.04
N GLU A 26 -1.29 -9.56 12.28
CA GLU A 26 -2.23 -9.35 13.37
C GLU A 26 -2.35 -7.86 13.75
N GLU A 27 -1.23 -7.13 13.75
CA GLU A 27 -1.21 -5.70 14.05
C GLU A 27 -1.89 -4.88 12.93
N LEU A 28 -1.67 -5.26 11.67
CA LEU A 28 -2.37 -4.65 10.52
C LEU A 28 -3.88 -4.82 10.65
N VAL A 29 -4.34 -6.04 10.98
CA VAL A 29 -5.77 -6.33 11.18
C VAL A 29 -6.33 -5.50 12.33
N LYS A 30 -5.61 -5.43 13.45
CA LYS A 30 -6.03 -4.66 14.63
C LYS A 30 -6.16 -3.16 14.33
N ALA A 31 -5.16 -2.57 13.67
CA ALA A 31 -5.18 -1.15 13.30
C ALA A 31 -6.30 -0.84 12.28
N SER A 32 -6.49 -1.72 11.29
CA SER A 32 -7.58 -1.61 10.31
C SER A 32 -8.95 -1.68 10.98
N LYS A 33 -9.12 -2.58 11.96
CA LYS A 33 -10.37 -2.77 12.70
C LYS A 33 -10.71 -1.56 13.58
N TYR A 34 -9.70 -0.99 14.25
CA TYR A 34 -9.88 0.23 15.06
C TYR A 34 -10.56 1.36 14.27
N TYR A 35 -10.06 1.67 13.07
CA TYR A 35 -10.68 2.72 12.24
C TYR A 35 -12.07 2.34 11.73
N PHE A 36 -12.31 1.05 11.48
CA PHE A 36 -13.63 0.58 11.06
C PHE A 36 -14.66 0.73 12.18
N GLU A 37 -14.30 0.37 13.41
CA GLU A 37 -15.18 0.45 14.59
C GLU A 37 -15.52 1.90 14.99
N LEU A 38 -14.65 2.87 14.69
CA LEU A 38 -14.94 4.29 14.91
C LEU A 38 -16.13 4.81 14.07
N GLY A 39 -16.40 4.20 12.91
CA GLY A 39 -17.62 4.45 12.12
C GLY A 39 -17.78 5.85 11.51
N SER A 40 -16.81 6.77 11.67
CA SER A 40 -16.86 8.11 11.08
C SER A 40 -16.28 8.14 9.67
N GLY A 41 -16.74 9.08 8.84
CA GLY A 41 -16.21 9.24 7.47
C GLY A 41 -14.69 9.51 7.45
N GLU A 42 -14.20 10.29 8.41
CA GLU A 42 -12.76 10.51 8.60
C GLU A 42 -12.02 9.21 8.96
N ALA A 43 -12.59 8.39 9.84
CA ALA A 43 -11.99 7.11 10.20
C ALA A 43 -11.92 6.16 9.00
N ILE A 44 -12.96 6.10 8.17
CA ILE A 44 -12.97 5.31 6.92
C ILE A 44 -11.88 5.80 5.96
N ARG A 45 -11.74 7.12 5.78
CA ARG A 45 -10.66 7.71 4.96
C ARG A 45 -9.29 7.32 5.52
N ASN A 46 -9.08 7.47 6.82
CA ASN A 46 -7.81 7.15 7.47
C ASN A 46 -7.48 5.66 7.36
N ARG A 47 -8.50 4.78 7.42
CA ARG A 47 -8.36 3.35 7.16
C ARG A 47 -7.89 3.07 5.73
N MET A 48 -8.49 3.70 4.72
CA MET A 48 -8.06 3.54 3.32
C MET A 48 -6.62 4.00 3.12
N MET A 49 -6.26 5.16 3.69
CA MET A 49 -4.89 5.68 3.63
C MET A 49 -3.89 4.71 4.26
N PHE A 50 -4.23 4.13 5.42
CA PHE A 50 -3.42 3.13 6.09
C PHE A 50 -3.22 1.88 5.22
N LEU A 51 -4.28 1.36 4.61
CA LEU A 51 -4.21 0.15 3.78
C LEU A 51 -3.42 0.37 2.48
N MET A 52 -3.67 1.48 1.77
CA MET A 52 -2.93 1.80 0.53
C MET A 52 -1.43 1.95 0.78
N GLN A 53 -1.05 2.57 1.89
CA GLN A 53 0.34 2.69 2.32
C GLN A 53 1.04 1.32 2.47
N HIS A 54 0.35 0.30 3.00
CA HIS A 54 0.94 -1.03 3.21
C HIS A 54 0.86 -1.95 1.98
N ILE A 55 -0.22 -1.88 1.19
CA ILE A 55 -0.41 -2.77 0.02
C ILE A 55 0.35 -2.25 -1.20
N MET A 56 0.30 -0.94 -1.44
CA MET A 56 0.92 -0.32 -2.61
C MET A 56 2.31 0.27 -2.31
N LEU A 57 2.80 0.16 -1.05
CA LEU A 57 4.06 0.72 -0.59
C LEU A 57 4.21 2.23 -0.91
N LEU A 58 3.10 2.96 -0.82
CA LEU A 58 3.06 4.39 -1.08
C LEU A 58 3.64 5.15 0.11
N ARG A 59 4.49 6.15 -0.15
CA ARG A 59 4.94 7.08 0.88
C ARG A 59 3.80 8.00 1.29
N GLY A 60 3.87 8.57 2.50
CA GLY A 60 2.83 9.46 3.02
C GLY A 60 2.49 10.64 2.10
N GLU A 61 3.49 11.22 1.42
CA GLU A 61 3.28 12.29 0.43
C GLU A 61 2.53 11.80 -0.81
N THR A 62 2.96 10.67 -1.40
CA THR A 62 2.31 10.06 -2.57
C THR A 62 0.88 9.65 -2.29
N THR A 63 0.63 9.08 -1.10
CA THR A 63 -0.71 8.64 -0.69
C THR A 63 -1.66 9.84 -0.54
N ARG A 64 -1.16 10.98 -0.03
CA ARG A 64 -1.97 12.20 0.16
C ARG A 64 -2.28 12.91 -1.14
N ALA A 65 -1.40 12.83 -2.12
CA ALA A 65 -1.60 13.38 -3.46
C ALA A 65 -2.47 12.49 -4.36
N LEU A 66 -2.93 11.35 -3.86
CA LEU A 66 -3.69 10.39 -4.66
C LEU A 66 -5.14 10.88 -4.84
N GLU A 67 -5.50 11.18 -6.07
CA GLU A 67 -6.86 11.48 -6.50
C GLU A 67 -7.53 10.22 -7.07
N LEU A 68 -8.87 10.17 -6.99
CA LEU A 68 -9.67 9.09 -7.57
C LEU A 68 -9.42 8.95 -9.08
N ALA A 69 -9.13 10.06 -9.77
CA ALA A 69 -8.82 10.07 -11.19
C ALA A 69 -7.53 9.33 -11.56
N TYR A 70 -6.65 9.05 -10.59
CA TYR A 70 -5.44 8.23 -10.81
C TYR A 70 -5.70 6.74 -10.67
N LEU A 71 -6.86 6.33 -10.14
CA LEU A 71 -7.23 4.92 -10.06
C LEU A 71 -7.77 4.48 -11.42
N VAL A 72 -7.11 3.46 -11.98
CA VAL A 72 -7.54 2.80 -13.21
C VAL A 72 -8.08 1.42 -12.86
N ASP A 73 -9.17 1.04 -13.52
CA ASP A 73 -9.65 -0.32 -13.48
C ASP A 73 -8.81 -1.18 -14.43
N LEU A 74 -8.35 -2.33 -13.95
CA LEU A 74 -7.55 -3.28 -14.71
C LEU A 74 -8.30 -4.61 -14.68
N GLU A 75 -9.03 -4.89 -15.76
CA GLU A 75 -9.64 -6.17 -15.98
C GLU A 75 -8.62 -7.10 -16.64
N PHE A 76 -8.16 -8.11 -15.90
CA PHE A 76 -7.24 -9.12 -16.42
C PHE A 76 -8.04 -10.29 -17.02
N GLU A 77 -8.31 -10.23 -18.33
CA GLU A 77 -8.87 -11.37 -19.05
C GLU A 77 -7.83 -12.52 -19.11
N GLY A 78 -8.13 -13.64 -18.44
CA GLY A 78 -7.31 -14.86 -18.52
C GLY A 78 -6.18 -14.99 -17.48
N GLU A 79 -6.04 -14.07 -16.53
CA GLU A 79 -5.11 -14.24 -15.40
C GLU A 79 -5.83 -14.90 -14.21
N GLY A 80 -6.03 -16.21 -14.32
CA GLY A 80 -6.46 -17.10 -13.24
C GLY A 80 -5.95 -18.52 -13.52
N PRO A 81 -5.83 -19.41 -12.51
CA PRO A 81 -5.34 -20.76 -12.74
C PRO A 81 -6.29 -21.52 -13.66
N THR A 82 -5.82 -21.86 -14.87
CA THR A 82 -6.30 -23.02 -15.64
C THR A 82 -6.01 -24.31 -14.90
#